data_AF-A0A9P6WSP1-F1
#
_entry.id   AF-A0A9P6WSP1-F1
#
_cell.length_a   1.000
_cell.length_b   1.000
_cell.length_c   1.000
_cell.angle_alpha   90.00
_cell.angle_beta   90.00
_cell.angle_gamma   90.00
#
_symmetry.space_group_name_H-M   'P 1'
#
loop_
_entity.id
_entity.type
_entity.pdbx_description
1 polymer ?
#
loop_
_entity_poly.entity_id
_entity_poly.type
_entity_poly.pdbx_seq_one_letter_code
_entity_poly.pdbx_strand_id
1 'polypeptide(L)'
;MFARRPNENKDYNNVLDKTKSPETMKQLETRINEFNDTVLPAIREKIKTSQAASRDKFNQTHRILTDIPTGSQVTLKNVNRVAKSDPLYVGYFPGSILIQY
;
A
#
# COMPACT_ATOMS: atom_id res chain seq x y z
N MET A 1 -51.04 -10.85 17.81
CA MET A 1 -50.04 -9.81 17.45
C MET A 1 -50.22 -9.49 15.98
N PHE A 2 -50.70 -8.29 15.68
CA PHE A 2 -51.17 -7.90 14.35
C PHE A 2 -50.00 -7.46 13.45
N ALA A 3 -50.16 -7.74 12.15
CA ALA A 3 -49.17 -7.56 11.10
C ALA A 3 -48.44 -6.20 11.17
N ARG A 4 -47.10 -6.24 11.08
CA ARG A 4 -46.31 -5.05 10.76
C ARG A 4 -46.75 -4.58 9.37
N ARG A 5 -47.06 -3.29 9.22
CA ARG A 5 -47.35 -2.71 7.90
C ARG A 5 -46.15 -2.99 6.97
N PRO A 6 -46.37 -3.41 5.71
CA PRO A 6 -45.31 -3.44 4.71
C PRO A 6 -44.72 -2.04 4.57
N ASN A 7 -43.40 -1.94 4.45
CA ASN A 7 -42.72 -0.67 4.24
C ASN A 7 -43.35 0.05 3.03
N GLU A 8 -43.72 1.32 3.19
CA GLU A 8 -44.17 2.14 2.06
C GLU A 8 -42.99 2.26 1.09
N ASN A 9 -43.12 1.70 -0.12
CA ASN A 9 -42.17 1.88 -1.22
C ASN A 9 -42.25 3.34 -1.69
N LYS A 10 -41.66 4.25 -0.89
CA LYS A 10 -41.50 5.65 -1.25
C LYS A 10 -40.46 5.72 -2.36
N ASP A 11 -40.86 6.31 -3.47
CA ASP A 11 -39.94 6.60 -4.56
C ASP A 11 -39.03 7.78 -4.14
N TYR A 12 -37.77 7.47 -3.87
CA TYR A 12 -36.75 8.45 -3.49
C TYR A 12 -36.04 9.07 -4.69
N ASN A 13 -36.42 8.74 -5.93
CA ASN A 13 -35.77 9.24 -7.16
C ASN A 13 -35.87 10.77 -7.31
N ASN A 14 -36.78 11.42 -6.60
CA ASN A 14 -36.99 12.88 -6.63
C ASN A 14 -36.74 13.57 -5.28
N VAL A 15 -36.05 12.92 -4.34
CA VAL A 15 -35.40 13.65 -3.25
C VAL A 15 -34.16 14.29 -3.85
N LEU A 16 -34.39 15.34 -4.64
CA LEU A 16 -33.35 16.31 -4.95
C LEU A 16 -32.70 16.66 -3.63
N ASP A 17 -31.41 16.39 -3.49
CA ASP A 17 -30.55 16.82 -2.40
C ASP A 17 -30.71 18.34 -2.24
N LYS A 18 -31.74 18.78 -1.50
CA LYS A 18 -32.03 20.20 -1.22
C LYS A 18 -30.99 20.80 -0.25
N THR A 19 -29.91 20.08 0.05
CA THR A 19 -28.83 20.50 0.94
C THR A 19 -27.58 20.95 0.20
N LYS A 20 -27.47 20.75 -1.12
CA LYS A 20 -26.39 21.35 -1.90
C LYS A 20 -26.77 22.76 -2.30
N SER A 21 -26.44 23.71 -1.42
CA SER A 21 -26.21 25.09 -1.87
C SER A 21 -25.28 25.03 -3.09
N PRO A 22 -25.55 25.74 -4.19
CA PRO A 22 -24.59 25.84 -5.28
C PRO A 22 -23.34 26.49 -4.70
N GLU A 23 -22.31 25.69 -4.40
CA GLU A 23 -21.03 26.21 -3.98
C GLU A 23 -20.57 27.15 -5.09
N THR A 24 -20.31 28.40 -4.70
CA THR A 24 -19.84 29.39 -5.67
C THR A 24 -18.51 28.90 -6.23
N MET A 25 -18.23 29.09 -7.51
CA MET A 25 -16.98 28.64 -8.15
C MET A 25 -15.72 28.99 -7.32
N LYS A 26 -15.74 30.16 -6.65
CA LYS A 26 -14.69 30.58 -5.71
C LYS A 26 -14.47 29.62 -4.53
N GLN A 27 -15.52 29.08 -3.94
CA GLN A 27 -15.43 28.12 -2.82
C GLN A 27 -14.84 26.79 -3.28
N LEU A 28 -15.16 26.36 -4.51
CA LEU A 28 -14.56 25.17 -5.11
C LEU A 28 -13.07 25.38 -5.39
N GLU A 29 -12.70 26.53 -5.95
CA GLU A 29 -11.30 26.90 -6.16
C GLU A 29 -10.50 26.95 -4.85
N THR A 30 -11.05 27.55 -3.79
CA THR A 30 -10.40 27.57 -2.48
C THR A 30 -10.17 26.16 -1.94
N ARG A 31 -11.17 25.27 -2.03
CA ARG A 31 -11.01 23.87 -1.58
C ARG A 31 -10.01 23.09 -2.42
N ILE A 32 -9.95 23.32 -3.72
CA ILE A 32 -8.95 22.69 -4.60
C ILE A 32 -7.54 23.14 -4.20
N ASN A 33 -7.36 24.43 -3.92
CA ASN A 33 -6.06 24.97 -3.49
C ASN A 33 -5.67 24.42 -2.11
N GLU A 34 -6.59 24.44 -1.14
CA GLU A 34 -6.35 23.85 0.19
C GLU A 34 -5.97 22.37 0.10
N PHE A 35 -6.66 21.59 -0.73
CA PHE A 35 -6.35 20.18 -0.95
C PHE A 35 -4.94 19.98 -1.55
N ASN A 36 -4.59 20.77 -2.56
CA ASN A 36 -3.30 20.68 -3.23
C ASN A 36 -2.14 21.10 -2.32
N ASP A 37 -2.33 22.14 -1.51
CA ASP A 37 -1.26 22.75 -0.72
C ASP A 37 -1.06 22.06 0.64
N THR A 38 -2.11 21.44 1.20
CA THR A 38 -2.04 20.88 2.56
C THR A 38 -2.20 19.36 2.57
N VAL A 39 -3.23 18.85 1.91
CA VAL A 39 -3.62 17.43 2.02
C VAL A 39 -2.68 16.55 1.19
N LEU A 40 -2.40 16.93 -0.06
CA LEU A 40 -1.50 16.14 -0.93
C LEU A 40 -0.07 16.01 -0.36
N PRO A 41 0.58 17.08 0.15
CA PRO A 41 1.89 16.94 0.79
C PRO A 41 1.85 16.05 2.02
N ALA A 42 0.85 16.21 2.89
CA ALA A 42 0.71 15.39 4.09
C ALA A 42 0.53 13.90 3.76
N ILE A 43 -0.25 13.57 2.72
CA ILE A 43 -0.41 12.19 2.23
C ILE A 43 0.93 11.65 1.71
N ARG A 44 1.67 12.44 0.93
CA ARG A 44 3.00 12.03 0.42
C ARG A 44 3.97 11.75 1.55
N GLU A 45 4.02 12.58 2.59
CA GLU A 45 4.87 12.34 3.75
C GLU A 45 4.48 11.08 4.52
N LYS A 46 3.17 10.87 4.72
CA LYS A 46 2.66 9.64 5.36
C LYS A 46 3.02 8.38 4.58
N ILE A 47 2.95 8.44 3.25
CA ILE A 47 3.37 7.33 2.39
C ILE A 47 4.87 7.08 2.52
N LYS A 48 5.70 8.13 2.43
CA LYS A 48 7.16 8.01 2.55
C LYS A 48 7.57 7.42 3.91
N THR A 49 6.99 7.92 5.00
CA THR A 49 7.26 7.42 6.36
C THR A 49 6.83 5.98 6.54
N SER A 50 5.66 5.59 6.02
CA SER A 50 5.22 4.20 6.03
C SER A 50 6.13 3.28 5.21
N GLN A 51 6.59 3.74 4.04
CA GLN A 51 7.53 2.98 3.21
C GLN A 51 8.89 2.83 3.90
N ALA A 52 9.40 3.90 4.51
CA ALA A 52 10.65 3.87 5.28
C ALA A 52 10.55 2.89 6.46
N ALA A 53 9.50 2.97 7.26
CA ALA A 53 9.28 2.04 8.38
C ALA A 53 9.16 0.58 7.92
N SER A 54 8.51 0.33 6.78
CA SER A 54 8.44 -0.99 6.16
C SER A 54 9.83 -1.48 5.72
N ARG A 55 10.62 -0.61 5.07
CA ARG A 55 11.99 -0.89 4.66
C ARG A 55 12.89 -1.18 5.86
N ASP A 56 12.81 -0.39 6.91
CA ASP A 56 13.62 -0.57 8.12
C ASP A 56 13.29 -1.89 8.81
N LYS A 57 12.00 -2.22 8.93
CA LYS A 57 11.57 -3.53 9.45
C LYS A 57 12.05 -4.68 8.57
N PHE A 58 12.00 -4.51 7.25
CA PHE A 58 12.52 -5.52 6.32
C PHE A 58 14.02 -5.72 6.49
N ASN A 59 14.81 -4.64 6.54
CA ASN A 59 16.26 -4.68 6.77
C ASN A 59 16.64 -5.27 8.13
N GLN A 60 15.85 -5.05 9.18
CA GLN A 60 16.09 -5.65 10.50
C GLN A 60 15.80 -7.15 10.52
N THR A 61 14.71 -7.57 9.86
CA THR A 61 14.25 -8.97 9.87
C THR A 61 14.97 -9.84 8.84
N HIS A 62 15.44 -9.25 7.74
CA HIS A 62 16.17 -9.91 6.68
C HIS A 62 17.60 -9.38 6.70
N ARG A 63 18.57 -10.24 7.03
CA ARG A 63 20.00 -9.92 6.97
C ARG A 63 20.43 -9.69 5.51
N ILE A 64 20.16 -8.51 4.98
CA ILE A 64 20.67 -8.06 3.69
C ILE A 64 22.10 -7.58 3.92
N LEU A 65 23.07 -8.39 3.50
CA LEU A 65 24.46 -7.95 3.44
C LEU A 65 24.60 -7.07 2.19
N THR A 66 24.76 -5.76 2.37
CA THR A 66 24.89 -4.80 1.26
C THR A 66 26.19 -4.97 0.49
N ASP A 67 27.24 -5.45 1.15
CA ASP A 67 28.59 -5.55 0.59
C ASP A 67 29.06 -7.01 0.61
N ILE A 68 28.56 -7.80 -0.35
CA ILE A 68 29.11 -9.14 -0.59
C ILE A 68 30.34 -8.97 -1.50
N PRO A 69 31.56 -9.33 -1.03
CA PRO A 69 32.77 -9.12 -1.84
C PRO A 69 32.70 -9.94 -3.13
N THR A 70 33.18 -9.36 -4.22
CA THR A 70 33.26 -10.02 -5.53
C THR A 70 34.10 -11.29 -5.44
N GLY A 71 33.56 -12.41 -5.93
CA GLY A 71 34.17 -13.74 -5.80
C GLY A 71 33.65 -14.56 -4.62
N SER A 72 32.77 -14.01 -3.78
CA SER A 72 32.09 -14.79 -2.74
C SER A 72 31.22 -15.89 -3.33
N GLN A 73 31.29 -17.08 -2.72
CA GLN A 73 30.40 -18.19 -3.04
C GLN A 73 29.04 -17.95 -2.38
N VAL A 74 27.98 -17.84 -3.18
CA VAL A 74 26.62 -17.61 -2.70
C VAL A 74 25.67 -18.69 -3.20
N THR A 75 24.63 -18.96 -2.41
CA THR A 75 23.55 -19.90 -2.76
C THR A 75 22.21 -19.22 -2.52
N LEU A 76 21.22 -19.53 -3.36
CA LEU A 76 19.88 -18.95 -3.24
C LEU A 76 19.05 -19.76 -2.26
N LYS A 77 18.33 -19.08 -1.35
CA LYS A 77 17.40 -19.76 -0.44
C LYS A 77 16.26 -20.38 -1.25
N ASN A 78 15.95 -21.65 -0.98
CA ASN A 78 14.88 -22.37 -1.65
C ASN A 78 13.51 -21.82 -1.20
N VAL A 79 12.87 -21.04 -2.08
CA VAL A 79 11.52 -20.48 -1.86
C VAL A 79 10.42 -21.53 -2.03
N ASN A 80 10.69 -22.59 -2.80
CA ASN A 80 9.73 -23.66 -3.08
C ASN A 80 9.89 -24.86 -2.14
N ARG A 81 10.50 -24.65 -0.96
CA ARG A 81 10.71 -25.71 0.02
C ARG A 81 9.37 -26.08 0.66
N VAL A 82 8.92 -27.32 0.49
CA VAL A 82 7.63 -27.79 1.02
C VAL A 82 7.85 -28.73 2.22
N ALA A 83 8.79 -29.65 2.12
CA ALA A 83 9.10 -30.61 3.18
C ALA A 83 10.35 -30.23 3.98
N LYS A 84 10.46 -30.74 5.22
CA LYS A 84 11.65 -30.50 6.06
C LYS A 84 12.91 -31.16 5.49
N SER A 85 12.75 -32.26 4.75
CA SER A 85 13.82 -32.99 4.06
C SER A 85 14.35 -32.25 2.83
N ASP A 86 13.59 -31.31 2.29
CA ASP A 86 13.99 -30.57 1.09
C ASP A 86 15.17 -29.64 1.39
N PRO A 87 16.11 -29.47 0.44
CA PRO A 87 17.27 -28.62 0.63
C PRO A 87 16.86 -27.17 0.87
N LEU A 88 17.49 -26.56 1.88
CA LEU A 88 17.27 -25.16 2.27
C LEU A 88 17.78 -24.15 1.24
N TYR A 89 18.79 -24.53 0.46
CA TYR A 89 19.42 -23.68 -0.54
C TYR A 89 19.48 -24.41 -1.88
N VAL A 90 19.29 -23.68 -2.98
CA VAL A 90 19.28 -24.21 -4.34
C VAL A 90 20.52 -23.74 -5.08
N GLY A 91 21.25 -24.70 -5.65
CA GLY A 91 22.33 -24.47 -6.60
C GLY A 91 23.58 -23.80 -6.00
N TYR A 92 24.69 -23.92 -6.73
CA TYR A 92 25.90 -23.13 -6.52
C TYR A 92 25.90 -21.99 -7.54
N PHE A 93 25.90 -20.74 -7.07
CA PHE A 93 26.02 -19.58 -7.95
C PHE A 93 27.36 -18.88 -7.70
N PRO A 94 28.38 -19.13 -8.54
CA PRO A 94 29.62 -18.37 -8.46
C PRO A 94 29.37 -16.94 -8.94
N GLY A 95 29.43 -15.99 -8.00
CA GLY A 95 29.70 -14.56 -8.19
C GLY A 95 29.01 -13.84 -9.36
N SER A 96 27.93 -13.11 -9.05
CA SER A 96 27.46 -11.82 -9.63
C SER A 96 25.93 -11.77 -9.67
N ILE A 97 25.29 -11.73 -8.49
CA ILE A 97 23.86 -11.38 -8.43
C ILE A 97 23.78 -9.86 -8.55
N LEU A 98 23.57 -9.36 -9.77
CA LEU A 98 23.09 -8.00 -10.00
C LEU A 98 21.65 -7.92 -9.47
N ILE A 99 21.49 -7.55 -8.20
CA ILE A 99 20.18 -7.21 -7.66
C ILE A 99 19.81 -5.85 -8.27
N GLN A 100 19.05 -5.86 -9.36
CA GLN A 100 18.41 -4.66 -9.90
C GLN A 100 17.36 -4.17 -8.90
N TYR A 101 17.49 -2.88 -8.54
CA TYR A 101 16.59 -2.14 -7.67
C TYR A 101 15.23 -1.87 -8.32
#